data_AF-A0A6G7WG09-F1
#
_entry.id   AF-A0A6G7WG09-F1
#
_cell.length_a   1.000
_cell.length_b   1.000
_cell.length_c   1.000
_cell.angle_alpha   90.00
_cell.angle_beta   90.00
_cell.angle_gamma   90.00
#
_symmetry.space_group_name_H-M   'P 1'
#
loop_
_entity.id
_entity.type
_entity.pdbx_description
1 polymer ?
#
loop_
_entity_poly.entity_id
_entity_poly.type
_entity_poly.pdbx_seq_one_letter_code
_entity_poly.pdbx_strand_id
1 'polypeptide(L)'
;MKIEQQLIGMPQLRLAEARYIVAHESGNPNNTGPHSLENELAYMKRNWENAFVSHWVGGGGRIVQIAKTGLVQWGAGPRANPFSFAQVELARTNNRATFEKDYAAFVWLLRHLAEMAGLPIVLNGSGKGIKTHRWVSENLGGTNHVDPDGYLKQWGVTMAQFKNDIESQLHKLHLVVRGDTLWSLSRRYRTTVAQLKVLNGLKSDLIIVGQVLKVG
;
A
#
# COMPACT_ATOMS: atom_id res chain seq x y z
N MET A 1 10.62 -3.96 -2.67
CA MET A 1 10.07 -4.34 -4.00
C MET A 1 10.58 -3.34 -5.03
N LYS A 2 10.51 -3.64 -6.33
CA LYS A 2 10.92 -2.69 -7.38
C LYS A 2 9.80 -1.67 -7.61
N ILE A 3 10.16 -0.39 -7.70
CA ILE A 3 9.25 0.70 -8.08
C ILE A 3 9.55 1.08 -9.54
N GLU A 4 8.57 0.93 -10.42
CA GLU A 4 8.65 1.36 -11.82
C GLU A 4 8.43 2.87 -11.89
N GLN A 5 9.33 3.61 -12.55
CA GLN A 5 9.21 5.05 -12.73
C GLN A 5 8.50 5.35 -14.05
N GLN A 6 7.33 5.97 -13.99
CA GLN A 6 6.56 6.47 -15.13
C GLN A 6 6.08 7.90 -14.89
N LEU A 7 6.98 8.74 -14.38
CA LEU A 7 6.68 10.11 -14.01
C LEU A 7 6.10 10.90 -15.18
N ILE A 8 5.01 11.61 -14.93
CA ILE A 8 4.44 12.58 -15.86
C ILE A 8 5.13 13.92 -15.60
N GLY A 9 5.42 14.68 -16.66
CA GLY A 9 5.97 16.04 -16.59
C GLY A 9 4.98 17.10 -16.09
N MET A 10 4.15 16.77 -15.10
CA MET A 10 3.18 17.70 -14.52
C MET A 10 3.85 18.65 -13.51
N PRO A 11 3.43 19.92 -13.43
CA PRO A 11 3.88 20.82 -12.38
C PRO A 11 3.35 20.35 -11.02
N GLN A 12 4.21 20.29 -10.01
CA GLN A 12 3.81 20.00 -8.63
C GLN A 12 4.33 21.09 -7.69
N LEU A 13 3.47 21.51 -6.76
CA LEU A 13 3.81 22.50 -5.74
C LEU A 13 4.59 21.86 -4.58
N ARG A 14 5.33 22.66 -3.83
CA ARG A 14 5.95 22.21 -2.57
C ARG A 14 4.86 21.90 -1.54
N LEU A 15 5.11 20.88 -0.73
CA LEU A 15 4.27 20.61 0.45
C LEU A 15 4.40 21.75 1.47
N ALA A 16 3.34 21.98 2.23
CA ALA A 16 3.41 22.80 3.44
C ALA A 16 4.24 22.10 4.52
N GLU A 17 4.00 20.80 4.72
CA GLU A 17 4.75 19.93 5.62
C GLU A 17 4.45 18.46 5.27
N ALA A 18 5.44 17.56 5.33
CA ALA A 18 5.17 16.13 5.24
C ALA A 18 4.52 15.63 6.55
N ARG A 19 3.23 15.24 6.49
CA ARG A 19 2.49 14.70 7.64
C ARG A 19 1.87 13.34 7.36
N TYR A 20 1.50 13.07 6.11
CA TYR A 20 0.67 11.91 5.76
C TYR A 20 1.22 11.11 4.60
N ILE A 21 1.00 9.79 4.66
CA ILE A 21 0.89 8.92 3.49
C ILE A 21 -0.59 8.53 3.39
N VAL A 22 -1.26 8.79 2.26
CA VAL A 22 -2.69 8.47 2.12
C VAL A 22 -2.87 7.21 1.29
N ALA A 23 -3.57 6.24 1.87
CA ALA A 23 -3.95 4.98 1.26
C ALA A 23 -5.33 5.13 0.59
N HIS A 24 -5.37 4.80 -0.71
CA HIS A 24 -6.54 4.88 -1.56
C HIS A 24 -6.83 3.56 -2.26
N GLU A 25 -7.97 3.51 -2.92
CA GLU A 25 -8.35 2.46 -3.85
C GLU A 25 -9.15 3.07 -5.00
N SER A 26 -8.95 2.55 -6.23
CA SER A 26 -9.36 3.19 -7.48
C SER A 26 -10.86 3.48 -7.62
N GLY A 27 -11.71 2.83 -6.83
CA GLY A 27 -13.14 3.14 -6.73
C GLY A 27 -13.96 2.67 -7.92
N ASN A 28 -13.34 2.05 -8.94
CA ASN A 28 -13.97 1.72 -10.20
C ASN A 28 -14.36 0.22 -10.27
N PRO A 29 -15.62 -0.16 -9.94
CA PRO A 29 -16.06 -1.55 -9.99
C PRO A 29 -16.10 -2.15 -11.40
N ASN A 30 -16.04 -1.32 -12.44
CA ASN A 30 -16.03 -1.78 -13.83
C ASN A 30 -14.60 -2.05 -14.34
N ASN A 31 -13.57 -1.61 -13.61
CA ASN A 31 -12.17 -1.81 -13.97
C ASN A 31 -11.48 -2.78 -13.00
N THR A 32 -11.78 -4.07 -13.15
CA THR A 32 -11.26 -5.12 -12.26
C THR A 32 -10.50 -6.23 -13.00
N GLY A 33 -10.36 -6.10 -14.32
CA GLY A 33 -9.76 -7.12 -15.18
C GLY A 33 -8.22 -7.15 -15.11
N PRO A 34 -7.57 -8.01 -15.93
CA PRO A 34 -6.12 -8.15 -15.98
C PRO A 34 -5.34 -6.87 -16.30
N HIS A 35 -5.99 -5.90 -16.97
CA HIS A 35 -5.40 -4.62 -17.36
C HIS A 35 -5.85 -3.44 -16.48
N SER A 36 -6.39 -3.73 -15.28
CA SER A 36 -6.95 -2.68 -14.42
C SER A 36 -5.93 -1.58 -14.11
N LEU A 37 -4.71 -1.96 -13.70
CA LEU A 37 -3.63 -1.02 -13.43
C LEU A 37 -3.29 -0.16 -14.65
N GLU A 38 -3.15 -0.77 -15.83
CA GLU A 38 -2.85 -0.05 -17.07
C GLU A 38 -3.93 0.97 -17.42
N ASN A 39 -5.20 0.60 -17.24
CA ASN A 39 -6.34 1.48 -17.51
C ASN A 39 -6.34 2.70 -16.57
N GLU A 40 -6.09 2.49 -15.28
CA GLU A 40 -6.00 3.58 -14.30
C GLU A 40 -4.83 4.52 -14.59
N LEU A 41 -3.64 3.96 -14.87
CA LEU A 41 -2.46 4.73 -15.25
C LEU A 41 -2.71 5.56 -16.51
N ALA A 42 -3.34 4.96 -17.53
CA ALA A 42 -3.66 5.66 -18.77
C ALA A 42 -4.72 6.75 -18.56
N TYR A 43 -5.72 6.51 -17.72
CA TYR A 43 -6.73 7.49 -17.38
C TYR A 43 -6.12 8.67 -16.62
N MET A 44 -5.34 8.41 -15.56
CA MET A 44 -4.71 9.47 -14.78
C MET A 44 -3.72 10.28 -15.62
N LYS A 45 -2.96 9.66 -16.53
CA LYS A 45 -2.09 10.37 -17.48
C LYS A 45 -2.83 11.38 -18.35
N ARG A 46 -4.08 11.10 -18.72
CA ARG A 46 -4.91 12.00 -19.53
C ARG A 46 -5.66 13.05 -18.71
N ASN A 47 -5.89 12.80 -17.42
CA ASN A 47 -6.80 13.59 -16.59
C ASN A 47 -6.15 14.16 -15.32
N TRP A 48 -4.81 14.22 -15.27
CA TRP A 48 -4.07 14.61 -14.07
C TRP A 48 -4.43 16.02 -13.56
N GLU A 49 -4.89 16.91 -14.45
CA GLU A 49 -5.35 18.25 -14.10
C GLU A 49 -6.56 18.24 -13.16
N ASN A 50 -7.35 17.17 -13.17
CA ASN A 50 -8.50 17.00 -12.27
C ASN A 50 -8.10 16.38 -10.94
N ALA A 51 -7.34 15.28 -11.01
CA ALA A 51 -6.85 14.55 -9.85
C ALA A 51 -5.65 13.68 -10.22
N PHE A 52 -4.70 13.54 -9.31
CA PHE A 52 -3.61 12.60 -9.45
C PHE A 52 -3.04 12.20 -8.09
N VAL A 53 -2.38 11.05 -8.06
CA VAL A 53 -1.67 10.50 -6.91
C VAL A 53 -0.19 10.25 -7.25
N SER A 54 0.60 9.91 -6.24
CA SER A 54 2.04 9.64 -6.45
C SER A 54 2.30 8.24 -7.02
N HIS A 55 1.52 7.25 -6.59
CA HIS A 55 1.77 5.85 -6.89
C HIS A 55 0.49 5.07 -7.14
N TRP A 56 0.64 4.03 -7.96
CA TRP A 56 -0.33 2.96 -8.14
C TRP A 56 0.28 1.62 -7.79
N VAL A 57 -0.52 0.74 -7.19
CA VAL A 57 -0.23 -0.67 -6.96
C VAL A 57 -1.28 -1.52 -7.63
N GLY A 58 -0.88 -2.55 -8.37
CA GLY A 58 -1.80 -3.43 -9.08
C GLY A 58 -1.09 -4.44 -9.97
N GLY A 59 -1.87 -5.24 -10.71
CA GLY A 59 -1.33 -6.11 -11.76
C GLY A 59 -0.42 -7.23 -11.24
N GLY A 60 -0.62 -7.68 -10.00
CA GLY A 60 0.11 -8.80 -9.41
C GLY A 60 1.34 -8.39 -8.60
N GLY A 61 1.25 -7.28 -7.87
CA GLY A 61 2.27 -6.74 -6.98
C GLY A 61 3.19 -5.71 -7.64
N ARG A 62 2.81 -5.18 -8.82
CA ARG A 62 3.57 -4.11 -9.46
C ARG A 62 3.31 -2.79 -8.76
N ILE A 63 4.36 -1.97 -8.70
CA ILE A 63 4.33 -0.63 -8.11
C ILE A 63 4.81 0.34 -9.17
N VAL A 64 3.98 1.34 -9.47
CA VAL A 64 4.29 2.36 -10.47
C VAL A 64 4.23 3.72 -9.80
N GLN A 65 5.35 4.43 -9.80
CA GLN A 65 5.42 5.83 -9.43
C GLN A 65 5.14 6.70 -10.67
N ILE A 66 4.22 7.64 -10.53
CA ILE A 66 3.70 8.43 -11.65
C ILE A 66 3.72 9.94 -11.39
N ALA A 67 3.85 10.35 -10.12
CA ALA A 67 4.20 11.72 -9.74
C ALA A 67 5.28 11.72 -8.65
N LYS A 68 6.00 12.83 -8.49
CA LYS A 68 7.06 12.95 -7.48
C LYS A 68 6.44 12.95 -6.08
N THR A 69 7.07 12.24 -5.17
CA THR A 69 6.80 12.32 -3.73
C THR A 69 7.39 13.60 -3.14
N GLY A 70 6.95 13.99 -1.94
CA GLY A 70 7.43 15.21 -1.28
C GLY A 70 6.94 16.51 -1.93
N LEU A 71 6.05 16.42 -2.92
CA LEU A 71 5.37 17.52 -3.60
C LEU A 71 3.87 17.26 -3.58
N VAL A 72 3.05 18.29 -3.72
CA VAL A 72 1.58 18.18 -3.66
C VAL A 72 1.05 17.20 -4.71
N GLN A 73 0.04 16.42 -4.32
CA GLN A 73 -0.83 15.62 -5.18
C GLN A 73 -2.30 15.98 -4.92
N TRP A 74 -3.20 15.69 -5.86
CA TRP A 74 -4.61 16.09 -5.80
C TRP A 74 -5.59 14.91 -5.74
N GLY A 75 -5.39 13.97 -4.80
CA GLY A 75 -6.25 12.79 -4.64
C GLY A 75 -6.99 12.70 -3.29
N ALA A 76 -6.65 13.51 -2.29
CA ALA A 76 -7.14 13.36 -0.92
C ALA A 76 -7.91 14.59 -0.39
N GLY A 77 -8.31 15.51 -1.27
CA GLY A 77 -8.99 16.75 -0.90
C GLY A 77 -8.06 17.85 -0.36
N PRO A 78 -8.52 19.12 -0.38
CA PRO A 78 -7.67 20.30 -0.20
C PRO A 78 -7.03 20.41 1.19
N ARG A 79 -7.59 19.75 2.20
CA ARG A 79 -7.06 19.76 3.57
C ARG A 79 -5.95 18.73 3.81
N ALA A 80 -5.88 17.67 3.00
CA ALA A 80 -4.80 16.68 3.08
C ALA A 80 -3.71 16.90 2.03
N ASN A 81 -4.09 17.35 0.82
CA ASN A 81 -3.19 17.50 -0.33
C ASN A 81 -1.88 18.26 -0.02
N PRO A 82 -1.87 19.41 0.70
CA PRO A 82 -0.64 20.13 1.03
C PRO A 82 0.27 19.41 2.04
N PHE A 83 -0.23 18.34 2.67
CA PHE A 83 0.41 17.65 3.78
C PHE A 83 0.75 16.17 3.51
N SER A 84 0.31 15.65 2.37
CA SER A 84 0.56 14.27 1.96
C SER A 84 1.90 14.15 1.24
N PHE A 85 2.88 13.50 1.87
CA PHE A 85 4.16 13.20 1.22
C PHE A 85 3.97 12.29 0.00
N ALA A 86 3.03 11.36 0.11
CA ALA A 86 2.60 10.48 -0.97
C ALA A 86 1.12 10.12 -0.81
N GLN A 87 0.47 9.88 -1.93
CA GLN A 87 -0.87 9.30 -2.04
C GLN A 87 -0.74 8.04 -2.93
N VAL A 88 -1.29 6.92 -2.49
CA VAL A 88 -1.10 5.60 -3.11
C VAL A 88 -2.44 4.98 -3.41
N GLU A 89 -2.68 4.67 -4.68
CA GLU A 89 -3.87 3.98 -5.17
C GLU A 89 -3.63 2.48 -5.26
N LEU A 90 -4.60 1.69 -4.78
CA LEU A 90 -4.69 0.25 -5.06
C LEU A 90 -5.68 0.03 -6.21
N ALA A 91 -5.21 -0.49 -7.33
CA ALA A 91 -6.07 -0.84 -8.45
C ALA A 91 -6.92 -2.07 -8.11
N ARG A 92 -8.20 -2.06 -8.50
CA ARG A 92 -9.06 -3.24 -8.30
C ARG A 92 -8.67 -4.38 -9.20
N THR A 93 -8.78 -5.59 -8.68
CA THR A 93 -8.80 -6.85 -9.41
C THR A 93 -10.03 -7.69 -9.04
N ASN A 94 -10.43 -8.60 -9.91
CA ASN A 94 -11.40 -9.66 -9.67
C ASN A 94 -10.74 -11.04 -9.42
N ASN A 95 -9.41 -11.09 -9.32
CA ASN A 95 -8.64 -12.32 -9.10
C ASN A 95 -7.99 -12.34 -7.72
N ARG A 96 -8.25 -13.39 -6.92
CA ARG A 96 -7.72 -13.56 -5.56
C ARG A 96 -6.19 -13.55 -5.50
N ALA A 97 -5.53 -14.30 -6.39
CA ALA A 97 -4.07 -14.41 -6.38
C ALA A 97 -3.40 -13.08 -6.80
N THR A 98 -4.04 -12.31 -7.67
CA THR A 98 -3.62 -10.94 -8.01
C THR A 98 -3.79 -10.03 -6.79
N PHE A 99 -4.96 -10.06 -6.14
CA PHE A 99 -5.25 -9.23 -4.97
C PHE A 99 -4.23 -9.47 -3.84
N GLU A 100 -3.89 -10.72 -3.54
CA GLU A 100 -2.94 -11.05 -2.48
C GLU A 100 -1.55 -10.43 -2.72
N LYS A 101 -1.09 -10.42 -3.98
CA LYS A 101 0.18 -9.79 -4.36
C LYS A 101 0.09 -8.27 -4.33
N ASP A 102 -1.01 -7.72 -4.84
CA ASP A 102 -1.26 -6.28 -4.86
C ASP A 102 -1.35 -5.72 -3.44
N TYR A 103 -2.10 -6.38 -2.55
CA TYR A 103 -2.22 -5.99 -1.16
C TYR A 103 -0.89 -6.05 -0.40
N ALA A 104 -0.09 -7.10 -0.61
CA ALA A 104 1.25 -7.20 -0.02
C ALA A 104 2.17 -6.05 -0.49
N ALA A 105 2.11 -5.70 -1.78
CA ALA A 105 2.85 -4.58 -2.34
C ALA A 105 2.35 -3.23 -1.83
N PHE A 106 1.04 -3.08 -1.64
CA PHE A 106 0.40 -1.88 -1.12
C PHE A 106 0.82 -1.60 0.32
N VAL A 107 0.75 -2.61 1.20
CA VAL A 107 1.23 -2.51 2.59
C VAL A 107 2.72 -2.17 2.63
N TRP A 108 3.54 -2.87 1.85
CA TRP A 108 4.99 -2.60 1.79
C TRP A 108 5.27 -1.16 1.37
N LEU A 109 4.60 -0.67 0.32
CA LEU A 109 4.83 0.66 -0.23
C LEU A 109 4.40 1.76 0.73
N LEU A 110 3.25 1.64 1.39
CA LEU A 110 2.77 2.62 2.37
C LEU A 110 3.77 2.81 3.51
N ARG A 111 4.30 1.69 4.03
CA ARG A 111 5.34 1.70 5.06
C ARG A 111 6.64 2.29 4.57
N HIS A 112 7.10 1.86 3.39
CA HIS A 112 8.33 2.36 2.79
C HIS A 112 8.29 3.88 2.57
N LEU A 113 7.16 4.41 2.10
CA LEU A 113 6.94 5.84 1.92
C LEU A 113 6.92 6.59 3.26
N ALA A 114 6.32 6.01 4.30
CA ALA A 114 6.33 6.59 5.65
C ALA A 114 7.76 6.66 6.20
N GLU A 115 8.56 5.60 6.05
CA GLU A 115 9.97 5.57 6.44
C GLU A 115 10.79 6.63 5.69
N MET A 116 10.64 6.72 4.36
CA MET A 116 11.33 7.73 3.55
C MET A 116 10.97 9.17 3.96
N ALA A 117 9.74 9.39 4.42
CA ALA A 117 9.27 10.68 4.90
C ALA A 117 9.60 10.96 6.38
N GLY A 118 10.23 10.02 7.09
CA GLY A 118 10.46 10.13 8.53
C GLY A 118 9.18 10.15 9.37
N LEU A 119 8.10 9.54 8.86
CA LEU A 119 6.79 9.54 9.51
C LEU A 119 6.57 8.25 10.34
N PRO A 120 5.79 8.33 11.43
CA PRO A 120 5.39 7.13 12.17
C PRO A 120 4.61 6.16 11.28
N ILE A 121 4.96 4.88 11.37
CA ILE A 121 4.23 3.79 10.70
C ILE A 121 3.02 3.39 11.58
N VAL A 122 2.04 4.30 11.62
CA VAL A 122 0.80 4.15 12.38
C VAL A 122 -0.37 4.44 11.45
N LEU A 123 -1.27 3.47 11.30
CA LEU A 123 -2.49 3.62 10.52
C LEU A 123 -3.55 4.34 11.35
N ASN A 124 -4.07 5.45 10.80
CA ASN A 124 -5.22 6.19 11.33
C ASN A 124 -5.07 6.67 12.79
N GLY A 125 -3.84 6.81 13.29
CA GLY A 125 -3.58 7.47 14.57
C GLY A 125 -3.93 8.97 14.55
N SER A 126 -4.01 9.62 15.71
CA SER A 126 -4.35 11.05 15.83
C SER A 126 -3.29 12.01 15.25
N GLY A 127 -2.03 11.56 15.15
CA GLY A 127 -0.91 12.35 14.68
C GLY A 127 -0.55 12.13 13.20
N LYS A 128 0.71 12.40 12.86
CA LYS A 128 1.31 12.08 11.56
C LYS A 128 1.33 10.57 11.32
N GLY A 129 1.45 10.16 10.06
CA GLY A 129 1.59 8.74 9.69
C GLY A 129 0.74 8.35 8.48
N ILE A 130 0.37 7.07 8.41
CA ILE A 130 -0.39 6.51 7.29
C ILE A 130 -1.88 6.69 7.56
N LYS A 131 -2.63 7.20 6.59
CA LYS A 131 -4.07 7.51 6.71
C LYS A 131 -4.85 6.84 5.59
N THR A 132 -6.06 6.34 5.87
CA THR A 132 -7.03 6.03 4.81
C THR A 132 -7.73 7.30 4.34
N HIS A 133 -8.32 7.28 3.15
CA HIS A 133 -9.12 8.41 2.67
C HIS A 133 -10.35 8.64 3.56
N ARG A 134 -10.94 7.56 4.11
CA ARG A 134 -11.96 7.67 5.17
C ARG A 134 -11.49 8.51 6.35
N TRP A 135 -10.29 8.24 6.88
CA TRP A 135 -9.78 9.00 8.01
C TRP A 135 -9.63 10.48 7.65
N VAL A 136 -9.17 10.79 6.44
CA VAL A 136 -9.10 12.17 5.93
C VAL A 136 -10.49 12.81 5.90
N SER A 137 -11.50 12.15 5.34
CA SER A 137 -12.88 12.63 5.30
C SER A 137 -13.43 12.93 6.70
N GLU A 138 -13.21 12.04 7.66
CA GLU A 138 -13.76 12.13 9.02
C GLU A 138 -13.02 13.13 9.92
N ASN A 139 -11.69 13.28 9.76
CA ASN A 139 -10.86 14.04 10.70
C ASN A 139 -10.38 15.38 10.13
N LEU A 140 -10.21 15.48 8.81
CA LEU A 140 -9.78 16.71 8.14
C LEU A 140 -10.93 17.35 7.38
N GLY A 141 -11.78 16.56 6.71
CA GLY A 141 -12.84 17.05 5.83
C GLY A 141 -12.31 17.58 4.48
N GLY A 142 -13.22 18.13 3.66
CA GLY A 142 -12.90 18.57 2.29
C GLY A 142 -12.96 17.45 1.24
N THR A 143 -13.38 16.27 1.65
CA THR A 143 -13.68 15.08 0.83
C THR A 143 -14.70 14.23 1.61
N ASN A 144 -15.45 13.37 0.92
CA ASN A 144 -16.43 12.44 1.50
C ASN A 144 -16.11 10.97 1.15
N HIS A 145 -14.92 10.73 0.62
CA HIS A 145 -14.45 9.42 0.19
C HIS A 145 -14.14 8.50 1.39
N VAL A 146 -14.31 7.20 1.20
CA VAL A 146 -14.21 6.20 2.28
C VAL A 146 -13.30 5.01 1.94
N ASP A 147 -12.52 5.11 0.86
CA ASP A 147 -11.51 4.14 0.45
C ASP A 147 -10.32 4.09 1.43
N PRO A 148 -9.60 2.93 1.51
CA PRO A 148 -9.81 1.69 0.77
C PRO A 148 -10.74 0.68 1.50
N ASP A 149 -11.41 1.11 2.58
CA ASP A 149 -12.11 0.25 3.54
C ASP A 149 -13.07 -0.77 2.91
N GLY A 150 -13.92 -0.29 1.99
CA GLY A 150 -14.95 -1.11 1.35
C GLY A 150 -14.35 -2.21 0.46
N TYR A 151 -13.33 -1.87 -0.32
CA TYR A 151 -12.67 -2.82 -1.21
C TYR A 151 -11.86 -3.86 -0.42
N LEU A 152 -11.08 -3.43 0.57
CA LEU A 152 -10.33 -4.37 1.43
C LEU A 152 -11.27 -5.35 2.13
N LYS A 153 -12.42 -4.88 2.61
CA LYS A 153 -13.44 -5.74 3.22
C LYS A 153 -13.98 -6.81 2.26
N GLN A 154 -14.17 -6.49 0.98
CA GLN A 154 -14.62 -7.47 -0.04
C GLN A 154 -13.66 -8.66 -0.17
N TRP A 155 -12.36 -8.43 0.08
CA TRP A 155 -11.34 -9.47 0.05
C TRP A 155 -11.05 -10.11 1.42
N GLY A 156 -11.84 -9.80 2.44
CA GLY A 156 -11.67 -10.36 3.79
C GLY A 156 -10.60 -9.66 4.63
N VAL A 157 -10.10 -8.50 4.19
CA VAL A 157 -9.18 -7.67 4.98
C VAL A 157 -9.99 -6.65 5.77
N THR A 158 -10.11 -6.85 7.08
CA THR A 158 -10.74 -5.86 7.97
C THR A 158 -9.81 -4.67 8.20
N MET A 159 -10.33 -3.51 8.62
CA MET A 159 -9.46 -2.39 9.00
C MET A 159 -8.57 -2.71 10.21
N ALA A 160 -8.98 -3.62 11.09
CA ALA A 160 -8.12 -4.13 12.16
C ALA A 160 -6.96 -4.96 11.59
N GLN A 161 -7.21 -5.82 10.60
CA GLN A 161 -6.16 -6.56 9.92
C GLN A 161 -5.23 -5.61 9.16
N PHE A 162 -5.77 -4.66 8.40
CA PHE A 162 -4.96 -3.68 7.68
C PHE A 162 -4.10 -2.82 8.61
N LYS A 163 -4.65 -2.38 9.75
CA LYS A 163 -3.89 -1.72 10.80
C LYS A 163 -2.76 -2.59 11.31
N ASN A 164 -3.03 -3.86 11.63
CA ASN A 164 -1.99 -4.79 12.09
C ASN A 164 -0.91 -5.01 11.03
N ASP A 165 -1.28 -5.15 9.75
CA ASP A 165 -0.33 -5.34 8.66
C ASP A 165 0.54 -4.08 8.44
N ILE A 166 -0.03 -2.89 8.64
CA ILE A 166 0.70 -1.62 8.56
C ILE A 166 1.60 -1.41 9.77
N GLU A 167 1.15 -1.72 10.99
CA GLU A 167 1.84 -1.33 12.24
C GLU A 167 2.76 -2.40 12.81
N SER A 168 2.56 -3.67 12.42
CA SER A 168 3.51 -4.71 12.74
C SER A 168 4.86 -4.38 12.09
N GLN A 169 5.95 -4.43 12.85
CA GLN A 169 7.27 -4.11 12.32
C GLN A 169 7.66 -5.12 11.21
N LEU A 170 7.60 -4.71 9.93
CA LEU A 170 8.41 -5.31 8.88
C LEU A 170 9.87 -4.93 9.18
N HIS A 171 10.83 -5.81 9.44
CA HIS A 171 10.83 -7.26 9.36
C HIS A 171 11.20 -7.84 10.71
N LYS A 172 10.29 -8.58 11.36
CA LYS A 172 10.77 -9.55 12.34
C LYS A 172 11.59 -10.56 11.57
N LEU A 173 12.89 -10.58 11.86
CA LEU A 173 13.79 -11.60 11.36
C LEU A 173 13.68 -12.80 12.28
N HIS A 174 13.44 -13.95 11.68
CA HIS A 174 13.46 -15.23 12.35
C HIS A 174 14.62 -16.04 11.80
N LEU A 175 15.59 -16.34 12.65
CA LEU A 175 16.62 -17.31 12.34
C LEU A 175 16.00 -18.71 12.45
N VAL A 176 15.88 -19.41 11.33
CA VAL A 176 15.33 -20.77 11.28
C VAL A 176 16.18 -21.69 12.13
N VAL A 177 15.55 -22.36 13.09
CA VAL A 177 16.18 -23.38 13.95
C VAL A 177 15.60 -24.76 13.65
N ARG A 178 16.23 -25.80 14.23
CA ARG A 178 15.78 -27.17 14.04
C ARG A 178 14.32 -27.33 14.50
N GLY A 179 13.48 -27.83 13.61
CA GLY A 179 12.05 -28.07 13.87
C GLY A 179 11.11 -26.98 13.36
N ASP A 180 11.63 -25.84 12.91
CA ASP A 180 10.80 -24.85 12.24
C ASP A 180 10.36 -25.36 10.86
N THR A 181 9.10 -25.06 10.55
CA THR A 181 8.47 -25.22 9.24
C THR A 181 7.73 -23.93 8.89
N LEU A 182 7.53 -23.62 7.61
CA LEU A 182 6.74 -22.44 7.23
C LEU A 182 5.36 -22.43 7.89
N TRP A 183 4.72 -23.61 8.07
CA TRP A 183 3.44 -23.72 8.76
C TRP A 183 3.53 -23.35 10.24
N SER A 184 4.55 -23.85 10.95
CA SER A 184 4.74 -23.50 12.37
C SER A 184 5.04 -22.02 12.56
N LEU A 185 5.85 -21.44 11.66
CA LEU A 185 6.20 -20.02 11.68
C LEU A 185 4.99 -19.16 11.33
N SER A 186 4.17 -19.57 10.36
CA SER A 186 2.97 -18.83 10.00
C SER A 186 2.00 -18.74 11.18
N ARG A 187 1.81 -19.83 11.93
CA ARG A 187 1.02 -19.82 13.16
C ARG A 187 1.64 -18.93 14.24
N ARG A 188 2.95 -19.09 14.49
CA ARG A 188 3.69 -18.33 15.51
C ARG A 188 3.58 -16.82 15.28
N TYR A 189 3.71 -16.39 14.03
CA TYR A 189 3.74 -14.98 13.66
C TYR A 189 2.41 -14.45 13.13
N ARG A 190 1.33 -15.24 13.21
CA ARG A 190 -0.02 -14.87 12.77
C ARG A 190 -0.05 -14.37 11.31
N THR A 191 0.66 -15.07 10.44
CA THR A 191 0.69 -14.87 8.98
C THR A 191 0.32 -16.17 8.26
N THR A 192 0.37 -16.21 6.94
CA THR A 192 0.14 -17.43 6.15
C THR A 192 1.43 -17.95 5.52
N VAL A 193 1.47 -19.24 5.18
CA VAL A 193 2.60 -19.83 4.44
C VAL A 193 2.81 -19.10 3.11
N ALA A 194 1.72 -18.78 2.40
CA ALA A 194 1.78 -18.03 1.15
C ALA A 194 2.44 -16.65 1.33
N GLN A 195 2.04 -15.91 2.37
CA GLN A 195 2.65 -14.62 2.71
C GLN A 195 4.13 -14.76 3.07
N LEU A 196 4.52 -15.75 3.88
CA LEU A 196 5.93 -16.01 4.20
C LEU A 196 6.76 -16.31 2.96
N LYS A 197 6.23 -17.09 2.01
CA LYS A 197 6.92 -17.42 0.76
C LYS A 197 7.10 -16.20 -0.12
N VAL A 198 6.06 -15.41 -0.32
CA VAL A 198 6.13 -14.16 -1.08
C VAL A 198 7.12 -13.19 -0.44
N LEU A 199 7.05 -13.03 0.88
CA LEU A 199 7.88 -12.11 1.66
C LEU A 199 9.39 -12.46 1.59
N ASN A 200 9.71 -13.75 1.44
CA ASN A 200 11.08 -14.26 1.39
C ASN A 200 11.54 -14.74 0.00
N GLY A 201 10.70 -14.61 -1.04
CA GLY A 201 11.01 -15.10 -2.39
C GLY A 201 11.15 -16.63 -2.49
N LEU A 202 10.46 -17.39 -1.62
CA LEU A 202 10.54 -18.85 -1.59
C LEU A 202 9.62 -19.48 -2.65
N LYS A 203 10.17 -20.40 -3.45
CA LYS A 203 9.40 -21.17 -4.46
C LYS A 203 8.76 -22.43 -3.88
N SER A 204 9.34 -22.96 -2.81
CA SER A 204 8.91 -24.18 -2.11
C SER A 204 8.70 -23.91 -0.63
N ASP A 205 8.22 -24.92 0.10
CA ASP A 205 8.05 -24.84 1.55
C ASP A 205 9.32 -25.20 2.33
N LEU A 206 10.37 -25.61 1.60
CA LEU A 206 11.69 -25.89 2.15
C LEU A 206 12.34 -24.61 2.69
N ILE A 207 12.74 -24.68 3.96
CA ILE A 207 13.55 -23.68 4.67
C ILE A 207 14.73 -24.39 5.33
N ILE A 208 15.87 -23.71 5.44
CA ILE A 208 17.13 -24.31 5.90
C ILE A 208 17.47 -23.76 7.29
N VAL A 209 17.92 -24.61 8.20
CA VAL A 209 18.43 -24.17 9.51
C VAL A 209 19.55 -23.15 9.30
N GLY A 210 19.48 -22.02 10.01
CA GLY A 210 20.39 -20.89 9.84
C GLY A 210 19.93 -19.87 8.79
N GLN A 211 18.89 -20.16 8.00
CA GLN A 211 18.27 -19.17 7.12
C GLN A 211 17.58 -18.09 7.94
N VAL A 212 17.72 -16.83 7.53
CA VAL A 212 16.97 -15.72 8.12
C VAL A 212 15.72 -15.48 7.27
N LEU A 213 14.55 -15.60 7.89
CA LEU A 213 13.26 -15.32 7.28
C LEU A 213 12.67 -14.02 7.83
N LYS A 214 12.11 -13.24 6.94
CA LYS A 214 11.16 -12.17 7.24
C LYS A 214 9.83 -12.82 7.59
N VAL A 215 9.35 -12.66 8.82
CA VAL A 215 8.16 -13.39 9.32
C VAL A 215 6.99 -12.50 9.73
N GLY A 216 7.13 -11.20 9.53
CA GLY A 216 6.13 -10.17 9.77
C GLY A 216 6.67 -8.89 9.15
#